data_AF-A0A838H0D8-F1
#
_entry.id   AF-A0A838H0D8-F1
#
_cell.length_a   1.000
_cell.length_b   1.000
_cell.length_c   1.000
_cell.angle_alpha   90.00
_cell.angle_beta   90.00
_cell.angle_gamma   90.00
#
_symmetry.space_group_name_H-M   'P 1'
#
loop_
_entity.id
_entity.type
_entity.pdbx_description
1 polymer ?
#
loop_
_entity_poly.entity_id
_entity_poly.type
_entity_poly.pdbx_seq_one_letter_code
_entity_poly.pdbx_strand_id
1 'polypeptide(L)' 'MAGVAMGAPAAPAPSTGPQVDLAEQLRKLAELRDQGVLTPDEFQAQKARLLNG' A
#
# COMPACT_ATOMS: atom_id res chain seq x y z
N MET A 1 10.96 49.42 7.67
CA MET A 1 9.59 48.85 7.62
C MET A 1 9.71 47.43 7.11
N ALA A 2 8.98 46.51 7.76
CA ALA A 2 9.26 45.09 7.88
C ALA A 2 9.18 44.29 6.57
N GLY A 3 10.05 43.30 6.44
CA GLY A 3 10.12 42.36 5.33
C GLY A 3 8.94 41.39 5.31
N VAL A 4 8.41 41.17 4.11
CA VAL A 4 7.45 40.11 3.81
C VAL A 4 8.26 38.89 3.36
N ALA A 5 8.40 37.90 4.23
CA ALA A 5 8.85 36.57 3.85
C ALA A 5 7.67 35.60 4.03
N MET A 6 6.95 35.41 2.93
CA MET A 6 5.97 34.36 2.72
C MET A 6 6.69 33.00 2.75
N GLY A 7 6.49 32.21 3.81
CA GLY A 7 6.91 30.81 3.90
C GLY A 7 5.71 29.89 3.72
N ALA A 8 5.66 29.21 2.57
CA ALA A 8 4.54 28.43 2.06
C ALA A 8 4.02 27.32 3.00
N PRO A 9 2.73 26.93 2.90
CA PRO A 9 2.23 25.72 3.55
C PRO A 9 2.97 24.49 3.00
N ALA A 10 3.45 23.63 3.90
CA ALA A 10 4.04 22.35 3.56
C ALA A 10 3.03 21.52 2.74
N ALA A 11 3.36 21.27 1.47
CA ALA A 11 2.57 20.42 0.60
C ALA A 11 2.54 18.98 1.14
N PRO A 12 1.39 18.27 1.07
CA PRO A 12 1.34 16.87 1.44
C PRO A 12 2.29 16.07 0.54
N ALA A 13 3.09 15.21 1.15
CA ALA A 13 4.03 14.33 0.46
C ALA A 13 3.28 13.49 -0.60
N PRO A 14 3.90 13.22 -1.76
CA PRO A 14 3.26 12.48 -2.84
C PRO A 14 2.90 11.08 -2.34
N SER A 15 1.62 10.73 -2.49
CA SER A 15 1.13 9.37 -2.31
C SER A 15 1.99 8.43 -3.14
N THR A 16 2.75 7.59 -2.44
CA THR A 16 3.49 6.47 -3.01
C THR A 16 2.58 5.71 -3.95
N GLY A 17 2.95 5.67 -5.22
CA GLY A 17 2.13 5.09 -6.27
C GLY A 17 1.83 3.59 -6.08
N PRO A 18 1.07 2.99 -7.03
CA PRO A 18 0.44 1.67 -6.93
C PRO A 18 1.33 0.47 -6.54
N GLN A 19 2.66 0.63 -6.55
CA GLN A 19 3.60 -0.42 -6.18
C GLN A 19 3.64 -0.71 -4.68
N VAL A 20 3.39 0.29 -3.81
CA VAL A 20 3.31 0.04 -2.36
C VAL A 20 2.05 -0.74 -2.03
N ASP A 21 0.94 -0.44 -2.71
CA ASP A 21 -0.32 -1.17 -2.55
C ASP A 21 -0.20 -2.66 -2.85
N LEU A 22 0.56 -3.07 -3.87
CA LEU A 22 0.73 -4.49 -4.20
C LEU A 22 1.43 -5.26 -3.08
N ALA A 23 2.52 -4.70 -2.55
CA ALA A 23 3.28 -5.32 -1.47
C ALA A 23 2.46 -5.41 -0.17
N GLU A 24 1.72 -4.35 0.16
CA GLU A 24 0.80 -4.31 1.31
C GLU A 24 -0.35 -5.33 1.15
N GLN A 25 -0.94 -5.45 -0.05
CA GLN A 25 -1.98 -6.45 -0.33
C GLN A 25 -1.46 -7.88 -0.18
N LEU A 26 -0.28 -8.19 -0.70
CA LEU A 26 0.36 -9.50 -0.55
C LEU A 26 0.66 -9.84 0.91
N ARG A 27 1.10 -8.85 1.70
CA ARG A 27 1.33 -9.01 3.14
C ARG A 27 0.03 -9.30 3.89
N LYS A 28 -1.05 -8.59 3.57
CA LYS A 28 -2.37 -8.77 4.19
C LYS A 28 -2.94 -10.16 3.90
N LEU A 29 -2.77 -10.66 2.67
CA LEU A 29 -3.12 -12.04 2.32
C LEU A 29 -2.30 -13.07 3.11
N ALA A 30 -1.01 -12.81 3.35
CA ALA A 30 -0.16 -13.71 4.11
C ALA A 30 -0.58 -13.77 5.58
N GLU A 31 -0.94 -12.64 6.18
CA GLU A 31 -1.52 -12.58 7.54
C GLU A 31 -2.83 -13.37 7.62
N LEU A 32 -3.75 -13.20 6.67
CA LEU A 32 -5.02 -13.93 6.66
C LEU A 32 -4.83 -15.44 6.54
N ARG A 33 -3.82 -15.89 5.76
CA ARG A 33 -3.43 -17.31 5.70
C ARG A 33 -2.85 -17.80 7.02
N ASP A 34 -1.99 -17.01 7.65
CA ASP A 34 -1.35 -17.36 8.93
C ASP A 34 -2.39 -17.47 10.06
N GLN A 35 -3.40 -16.61 10.05
CA GLN A 35 -4.56 -16.67 10.94
C GLN A 35 -5.52 -17.84 10.64
N GLY A 36 -5.28 -18.60 9.56
CA GLY A 36 -6.16 -19.69 9.12
C GLY A 36 -7.48 -19.23 8.50
N VAL A 37 -7.63 -17.93 8.21
CA VAL A 37 -8.80 -17.36 7.51
C VAL A 37 -8.79 -17.74 6.04
N LEU A 38 -7.59 -17.81 5.44
CA LEU A 38 -7.37 -18.29 4.08
C LEU A 38 -6.67 -19.64 4.09
N THR A 39 -7.14 -20.54 3.22
CA THR A 39 -6.40 -21.77 2.91
C THR A 39 -5.18 -21.46 2.02
N PRO A 40 -4.18 -22.35 1.98
CA PRO A 40 -3.02 -22.18 1.10
C PRO A 40 -3.40 -22.00 -0.37
N ASP A 41 -4.46 -22.69 -0.82
CA ASP A 41 -4.95 -22.66 -2.20
C ASP A 41 -5.59 -21.31 -2.55
N GLU A 42 -6.45 -20.80 -1.66
CA GLU A 42 -7.07 -19.48 -1.76
C GLU A 42 -6.03 -18.34 -1.78
N PHE A 43 -5.00 -18.44 -0.93
CA PHE A 43 -3.90 -17.47 -0.91
C PHE A 43 -3.18 -17.39 -2.26
N GLN A 44 -2.88 -18.55 -2.88
CA GLN A 44 -2.20 -18.60 -4.17
C GLN A 44 -3.07 -18.02 -5.29
N ALA A 45 -4.37 -18.34 -5.31
CA ALA A 45 -5.30 -17.79 -6.29
C ALA A 45 -5.39 -16.26 -6.22
N GLN A 46 -5.47 -15.68 -5.01
CA GLN A 46 -5.53 -14.23 -4.83
C GLN A 46 -4.19 -13.55 -5.16
N LYS A 47 -3.06 -14.14 -4.73
CA LYS A 47 -1.72 -13.65 -5.09
C LYS A 47 -1.52 -13.62 -6.61
N ALA A 48 -1.91 -14.67 -7.32
CA ALA A 48 -1.79 -14.73 -8.78
C ALA A 48 -2.65 -13.67 -9.47
N ARG A 49 -3.87 -13.42 -8.96
CA ARG A 49 -4.75 -12.34 -9.44
C ARG A 49 -4.15 -10.96 -9.26
N LEU A 50 -3.50 -10.71 -8.11
CA LEU A 50 -2.81 -9.45 -7.83
C LEU A 50 -1.60 -9.22 -8.75
N LEU A 51 -0.86 -10.28 -9.09
CA LEU A 51 0.34 -10.19 -9.92
C LEU A 51 0.08 -10.13 -11.43
N ASN A 52 -1.06 -10.67 -11.90
CA ASN A 52 -1.46 -10.67 -13.31
C ASN A 52 -2.52 -9.60 -13.64
N GLY A 53 -3.01 -8.86 -12.65
CA GLY A 53 -4.00 -7.80 -12.80
C GLY A 53 -3.40 -6.48 -13.26
#